data_AF-A0A972QGF6-F1
#
_entry.id   AF-A0A972QGF6-F1
#
_cell.length_a   1.000
_cell.length_b   1.000
_cell.length_c   1.000
_cell.angle_alpha   90.00
_cell.angle_beta   90.00
_cell.angle_gamma   90.00
#
_symmetry.space_group_name_H-M   'P 1'
#
loop_
_entity.id
_entity.type
_entity.pdbx_description
1 polymer ?
#
loop_
_entity_poly.entity_id
_entity_poly.type
_entity_poly.pdbx_seq_one_letter_code
_entity_poly.pdbx_strand_id
1 'polypeptide(L)' 'ENGETISKTAIKNRIKELVDQENKAKPLSDNELMKKLEEEGIFIKRRTTAKYREAIHLLPTHLRKRSSK' A
#
# COMPACT_ATOMS: atom_id res chain seq x y z
N GLU A 1 26.89 -6.67 -0.20
CA GLU A 1 25.97 -6.44 -1.33
C GLU A 1 24.52 -6.40 -0.82
N ASN A 2 24.09 -5.32 -0.18
CA ASN A 2 22.72 -5.21 0.35
C ASN A 2 21.86 -4.36 -0.58
N GLY A 3 21.84 -4.74 -1.86
CA GLY A 3 20.89 -4.24 -2.85
C GLY A 3 19.59 -5.00 -2.66
N GLU A 4 18.88 -4.63 -1.61
CA GLU A 4 17.65 -5.20 -1.10
C GLU A 4 16.71 -5.61 -2.26
N THR A 5 16.76 -6.89 -2.63
CA THR A 5 15.82 -7.46 -3.60
C THR A 5 14.53 -7.67 -2.84
N ILE A 6 13.84 -6.58 -2.54
CA ILE A 6 12.57 -6.62 -1.84
C ILE A 6 11.65 -7.45 -2.72
N SER A 7 11.35 -8.64 -2.23
CA SER A 7 10.58 -9.62 -2.98
C SER A 7 9.20 -9.05 -3.28
N LYS A 8 8.63 -9.39 -4.43
CA LYS A 8 7.28 -8.92 -4.84
C LYS A 8 6.24 -9.17 -3.74
N THR A 9 6.39 -10.25 -2.99
CA THR A 9 5.56 -10.59 -1.82
C THR A 9 5.76 -9.63 -0.66
N ALA A 10 7.00 -9.22 -0.35
CA ALA A 10 7.28 -8.25 0.69
C ALA A 10 6.67 -6.88 0.38
N ILE A 11 6.77 -6.40 -0.87
CA ILE A 11 6.14 -5.14 -1.29
C ILE A 11 4.61 -5.21 -1.14
N LYS A 12 3.99 -6.32 -1.56
CA LYS A 12 2.54 -6.53 -1.43
C LYS A 12 2.10 -6.53 0.04
N ASN A 13 2.84 -7.23 0.90
CA ASN A 13 2.57 -7.25 2.34
C ASN A 13 2.71 -5.86 2.94
N ARG A 14 3.73 -5.10 2.53
CA ARG A 14 3.95 -3.74 3.03
C ARG A 14 2.86 -2.77 2.61
N ILE A 15 2.43 -2.82 1.35
CA ILE A 15 1.25 -2.09 0.87
C ILE A 15 0.03 -2.46 1.72
N LYS A 16 -0.18 -3.74 2.01
CA LYS A 16 -1.30 -4.20 2.83
C LYS A 16 -1.22 -3.66 4.27
N GLU A 17 -0.05 -3.66 4.89
CA GLU A 17 0.15 -3.10 6.24
C GLU A 17 -0.08 -1.58 6.26
N LEU A 18 0.47 -0.84 5.29
CA LEU A 18 0.24 0.60 5.17
C LEU A 18 -1.25 0.92 5.00
N VAL A 19 -1.96 0.10 4.22
CA VAL A 19 -3.41 0.22 3.99
C VAL A 19 -4.25 -0.32 5.17
N ASP A 20 -3.68 -1.12 6.07
CA ASP A 20 -4.35 -1.57 7.30
C ASP A 20 -4.20 -0.54 8.43
N GLN A 21 -3.02 0.08 8.52
CA GLN A 21 -2.72 1.18 9.42
C GLN A 21 -3.20 2.55 8.92
N GLU A 22 -3.73 2.64 7.70
CA GLU A 22 -4.26 3.89 7.19
C GLU A 22 -5.49 4.35 7.98
N ASN A 23 -5.70 5.66 7.98
CA ASN A 23 -6.90 6.22 8.56
C ASN A 23 -8.10 5.90 7.65
N LYS A 24 -9.01 5.04 8.11
CA LYS A 24 -10.25 4.68 7.39
C LYS A 24 -11.15 5.88 7.04
N ALA A 25 -10.96 7.03 7.71
CA ALA A 25 -11.63 8.29 7.38
C ALA A 25 -10.97 9.06 6.23
N LYS A 26 -9.67 8.82 5.99
CA LYS A 26 -8.87 9.42 4.92
C LYS A 26 -7.97 8.34 4.30
N PRO A 27 -8.52 7.54 3.37
CA PRO A 27 -7.76 6.45 2.78
C PRO A 27 -6.54 6.96 2.01
N LEU A 28 -5.45 6.19 2.05
CA LEU A 28 -4.21 6.57 1.38
C LEU A 28 -4.38 6.43 -0.14
N SER A 29 -3.96 7.46 -0.86
CA SER A 29 -3.88 7.41 -2.32
C SER A 29 -2.68 6.58 -2.79
N ASP A 30 -2.70 6.10 -4.03
CA ASP A 30 -1.57 5.32 -4.59
C ASP A 30 -0.23 6.07 -4.49
N ASN A 31 -0.27 7.41 -4.58
CA ASN A 31 0.89 8.28 -4.43
C ASN A 31 1.41 8.35 -2.99
N GLU A 32 0.53 8.30 -2.00
CA GLU A 32 0.96 8.31 -0.60
C GLU A 32 1.58 6.97 -0.21
N LEU A 33 0.99 5.87 -0.68
CA LEU A 33 1.58 4.54 -0.53
C LEU A 33 2.94 4.45 -1.21
N MET A 34 3.09 5.03 -2.40
CA MET A 34 4.38 5.14 -3.09
C MET A 34 5.39 5.90 -2.24
N LYS A 35 5.05 7.09 -1.73
CA LYS A 35 5.95 7.89 -0.89
C LYS A 35 6.36 7.16 0.39
N LYS A 36 5.41 6.55 1.09
CA LYS A 36 5.68 5.72 2.30
C LYS A 36 6.68 4.61 2.00
N LEU A 37 6.52 3.95 0.86
CA LEU A 37 7.43 2.89 0.43
C LEU A 37 8.81 3.46 0.04
N GLU A 38 8.88 4.60 -0.63
CA GLU A 38 10.14 5.29 -0.92
C GLU A 38 10.90 5.68 0.36
N GLU A 39 10.19 6.12 1.41
CA GLU A 39 10.78 6.42 2.72
C GLU A 39 11.39 5.17 3.39
N GLU A 40 10.84 3.99 3.12
CA GLU A 40 11.37 2.70 3.58
C GLU A 40 12.47 2.13 2.66
N GLY A 41 12.92 2.89 1.64
CA GLY A 41 13.93 2.45 0.66
C GLY A 41 13.36 1.64 -0.51
N ILE A 42 12.03 1.56 -0.62
CA ILE A 42 11.30 0.78 -1.62
C ILE A 42 10.82 1.69 -2.76
N PHE A 43 11.67 1.90 -3.75
CA PHE A 43 11.35 2.74 -4.91
C PHE A 43 10.47 2.00 -5.92
N ILE A 44 9.16 2.18 -5.80
CA ILE A 44 8.19 1.67 -6.78
C ILE A 44 7.39 2.81 -7.41
N LYS A 45 6.98 2.64 -8.67
CA LYS A 45 6.12 3.62 -9.34
C LYS A 45 4.67 3.44 -8.94
N ARG A 46 3.89 4.53 -9.02
CA ARG A 46 2.43 4.53 -8.81
C ARG A 46 1.70 3.40 -9.55
N ARG A 47 2.07 3.13 -10.82
CA ARG A 47 1.49 2.04 -11.63
C ARG A 47 1.72 0.67 -11.01
N THR A 48 2.89 0.44 -10.40
CA THR A 48 3.23 -0.80 -9.71
C THR A 48 2.41 -0.94 -8.42
N THR A 49 2.28 0.16 -7.66
CA THR A 49 1.43 0.21 -6.47
C THR A 49 -0.03 -0.12 -6.80
N ALA A 50 -0.58 0.49 -7.85
CA ALA A 50 -1.95 0.21 -8.32
C ALA A 50 -2.13 -1.28 -8.71
N LYS A 51 -1.20 -1.82 -9.52
CA LYS A 51 -1.20 -3.24 -9.91
C LYS A 51 -1.14 -4.17 -8.70
N TYR A 52 -0.33 -3.85 -7.69
CA TYR A 52 -0.22 -4.65 -6.48
C TYR A 52 -1.45 -4.54 -5.58
N ARG A 53 -2.06 -3.35 -5.48
CA ARG A 53 -3.31 -3.12 -4.77
C ARG A 53 -4.45 -3.95 -5.35
N GLU A 54 -4.55 -4.04 -6.68
CA GLU A 54 -5.47 -4.93 -7.37
C GLU A 54 -5.15 -6.41 -7.12
N ALA A 55 -3.87 -6.80 -7.21
CA ALA A 55 -3.43 -8.19 -7.06
C ALA A 55 -3.66 -8.78 -5.66
N ILE A 56 -3.74 -7.96 -4.62
CA ILE A 56 -4.03 -8.40 -3.24
C ILE A 56 -5.52 -8.27 -2.88
N HIS A 57 -6.38 -7.97 -3.87
CA HIS A 57 -7.83 -7.84 -3.70
C HIS A 57 -8.21 -7.01 -2.47
N LEU A 58 -7.47 -5.93 -2.21
CA LEU A 58 -7.81 -5.00 -1.13
C LEU A 58 -9.19 -4.42 -1.45
N LEU A 59 -10.19 -4.81 -0.65
CA LEU A 59 -11.54 -4.28 -0.79
C LEU A 59 -11.49 -2.76 -0.84
N PRO A 60 -12.23 -2.12 -1.77
CA PRO A 60 -12.22 -0.68 -1.92
C PRO A 60 -12.45 0.00 -0.58
N THR A 61 -11.77 1.12 -0.38
CA THR A 61 -11.85 1.99 0.80
C THR A 61 -13.29 2.28 1.24
N HIS A 62 -14.24 2.23 0.29
CA HIS A 62 -15.68 2.34 0.50
C HIS A 62 -16.30 1.30 1.46
N LEU A 63 -15.77 0.08 1.56
CA LEU A 63 -16.23 -0.96 2.50
C LEU A 63 -15.52 -0.90 3.87
N ARG A 64 -14.40 -0.16 3.97
CA ARG A 64 -13.59 -0.04 5.19
C ARG A 64 -14.00 1.12 6.08
N LYS A 65 -14.78 2.07 5.57
CA LYS A 65 -15.43 3.10 6.38
C LYS A 65 -16.47 2.39 7.25
N ARG A 66 -16.03 1.90 8.41
CA ARG A 66 -16.94 1.50 9.49
C ARG A 66 -17.64 2.80 9.86
N SER A 67 -18.86 2.97 9.36
CA SER A 67 -19.79 3.97 9.85
C SER A 67 -19.87 3.77 11.36
N SER A 68 -19.08 4.53 12.12
CA SER A 68 -19.29 4.62 13.56
C SER A 68 -20.60 5.36 13.70
N LYS A 69 -21.65 4.60 13.96
CA LYS A 69 -22.83 5.12 14.62
C LYS A 69 -22.45 5.58 16.02
#